data_AF-A0A6P9B160-F1
#
_entry.id   AF-A0A6P9B160-F1
#
_cell.length_a   1.000
_cell.length_b   1.000
_cell.length_c   1.000
_cell.angle_alpha   90.00
_cell.angle_beta   90.00
_cell.angle_gamma   90.00
#
_symmetry.space_group_name_H-M   'P 1'
#
loop_
_entity.id
_entity.type
_entity.pdbx_description
1 polymer ?
#
loop_
_entity_poly.entity_id
_entity_poly.type
_entity_poly.pdbx_seq_one_letter_code
_entity_poly.pdbx_strand_id
1 'polypeptide(L)'
;MFKLLSKTYADAHPGISDKSEMRCGGNFVKRGGIINGAEWYSFTGGMADFNYLHTNCFEITLELGCEKFPLADELYKRWQENKEPLLKFMEM
;
A
#
# COMPACT_ATOMS: atom_id res chain seq x y z
N MET A 1 -13.30 -4.66 6.96
CA MET A 1 -12.65 -5.37 5.84
C MET A 1 -11.43 -4.62 5.31
N PHE A 2 -11.55 -3.42 4.71
CA PHE A 2 -10.41 -2.69 4.12
C PHE A 2 -9.18 -2.54 5.02
N LYS A 3 -9.35 -2.21 6.31
CA LYS A 3 -8.22 -2.17 7.25
C LYS A 3 -7.44 -3.48 7.33
N LEU A 4 -8.14 -4.63 7.29
CA LEU A 4 -7.51 -5.95 7.31
C LEU A 4 -6.73 -6.20 6.02
N LEU A 5 -7.36 -5.98 4.86
CA LEU A 5 -6.72 -6.10 3.54
C LEU A 5 -5.45 -5.24 3.42
N SER A 6 -5.54 -3.96 3.76
CA SER A 6 -4.39 -3.05 3.73
C SER A 6 -3.30 -3.47 4.73
N LYS A 7 -3.68 -3.94 5.92
CA LYS A 7 -2.74 -4.39 6.95
C LYS A 7 -1.98 -5.65 6.56
N THR A 8 -2.64 -6.61 5.92
CA THR A 8 -2.01 -7.84 5.46
C THR A 8 -0.84 -7.57 4.51
N TYR A 9 -0.99 -6.60 3.62
CA TYR A 9 0.10 -6.15 2.76
C TYR A 9 1.16 -5.37 3.55
N ALA A 10 0.73 -4.32 4.27
CA ALA A 10 1.62 -3.38 4.94
C ALA A 10 2.52 -4.04 6.00
N ASP A 11 1.95 -4.95 6.79
CA ASP A 11 2.67 -5.65 7.87
C ASP A 11 3.68 -6.68 7.31
N ALA A 12 3.48 -7.18 6.09
CA ALA A 12 4.39 -8.10 5.42
C ALA A 12 5.52 -7.40 4.66
N HIS A 13 5.34 -6.12 4.29
CA HIS A 13 6.30 -5.39 3.46
C HIS A 13 7.40 -4.78 4.34
N PRO A 14 8.69 -5.07 4.12
CA PRO A 14 9.76 -4.65 5.03
C PRO A 14 9.86 -3.12 5.16
N GLY A 15 9.75 -2.38 4.04
CA GLY A 15 9.78 -0.92 4.07
C GLY A 15 8.53 -0.24 4.67
N ILE A 16 7.34 -0.84 4.53
CA ILE A 16 6.08 -0.24 5.01
C ILE A 16 5.85 -0.58 6.49
N SER A 17 6.30 -1.75 6.94
CA SER A 17 6.24 -2.16 8.34
C SER A 17 7.32 -1.50 9.23
N ASP A 18 8.33 -0.88 8.63
CA ASP A 18 9.36 -0.12 9.36
C ASP A 18 8.70 1.01 10.18
N LYS A 19 9.10 1.12 11.46
CA LYS A 19 8.57 2.07 12.44
C LYS A 19 9.28 3.43 12.45
N SER A 20 10.26 3.63 11.57
CA SER A 20 10.94 4.89 11.39
C SER A 20 10.01 5.91 10.72
N GLU A 21 9.80 7.07 11.34
CA GLU A 21 9.09 8.18 10.70
C GLU A 21 9.96 8.90 9.65
N MET A 22 11.27 8.65 9.61
CA MET A 22 12.22 9.26 8.66
C MET A 22 12.21 8.62 7.26
N ARG A 23 11.44 7.54 7.06
CA ARG A 23 11.23 6.97 5.74
C ARG A 23 10.11 7.71 5.02
N CYS A 24 10.06 7.54 3.71
CA CYS A 24 8.93 7.97 2.93
C CYS A 24 7.65 7.19 3.30
N GLY A 25 6.52 7.90 3.34
CA GLY A 25 5.29 7.40 3.96
C GLY A 25 5.38 7.29 5.49
N GLY A 26 6.42 7.86 6.12
CA GLY A 26 6.64 7.85 7.57
C GLY A 26 5.49 8.48 8.36
N ASN A 27 4.73 9.38 7.75
CA ASN A 27 3.49 9.95 8.30
C ASN A 27 2.38 8.90 8.53
N PHE A 28 2.47 7.72 7.92
CA PHE A 28 1.53 6.60 8.12
C PHE A 28 1.97 5.63 9.22
N VAL A 29 3.18 5.76 9.76
CA VAL A 29 3.72 4.85 10.80
C VAL A 29 2.81 4.76 12.01
N LYS A 30 2.28 5.90 12.49
CA LYS A 30 1.36 5.95 13.65
C LYS A 30 0.05 5.20 13.44
N ARG A 31 -0.28 4.87 12.19
CA ARG A 31 -1.45 4.09 11.77
C ARG A 31 -1.08 2.68 11.32
N GLY A 32 0.18 2.30 11.53
CA GLY A 32 0.71 1.00 11.17
C GLY A 32 0.93 0.82 9.67
N GLY A 33 1.36 1.88 8.97
CA GLY A 33 1.73 1.80 7.55
C GLY A 33 0.55 1.84 6.58
N ILE A 34 -0.66 2.20 7.06
CA ILE A 34 -1.87 2.37 6.23
C ILE A 34 -2.52 3.73 6.48
N ILE A 35 -3.29 4.21 5.51
CA ILE A 35 -4.02 5.48 5.61
C ILE A 35 -5.36 5.38 4.87
N ASN A 36 -6.38 6.12 5.32
CA ASN A 36 -7.60 6.30 4.54
C ASN A 36 -7.32 7.28 3.38
N GLY A 37 -7.78 6.98 2.17
CA GLY A 37 -7.52 7.80 0.98
C GLY A 37 -7.90 9.27 1.18
N ALA A 38 -9.16 9.54 1.55
CA ALA A 38 -9.67 10.90 1.74
C ALA A 38 -8.97 11.67 2.88
N GLU A 39 -8.43 10.96 3.86
CA GLU A 39 -7.65 11.55 4.95
C GLU A 39 -6.21 11.91 4.55
N TRP A 40 -5.62 11.15 3.61
CA TRP A 40 -4.33 11.52 3.04
C TRP A 40 -4.48 12.74 2.12
N TYR A 41 -5.36 12.62 1.12
CA TYR A 41 -5.84 13.72 0.30
C TYR A 41 -7.15 13.30 -0.38
N SER A 42 -8.14 14.19 -0.36
CA SER A 42 -9.44 13.91 -0.98
C SER A 42 -9.42 14.22 -2.48
N PHE A 43 -9.85 13.26 -3.29
CA PHE A 43 -10.09 13.44 -4.73
C PHE A 43 -11.29 12.60 -5.17
N THR A 44 -11.97 13.03 -6.24
CA THR A 44 -13.16 12.35 -6.78
C THR A 44 -12.82 11.57 -8.04
N GLY A 45 -13.57 10.50 -8.32
CA GLY A 45 -13.40 9.69 -9.52
C GLY A 45 -12.28 8.64 -9.44
N GLY A 46 -11.86 8.25 -8.23
CA GLY A 46 -10.87 7.18 -8.04
C GLY A 46 -11.41 5.79 -8.38
N MET A 47 -10.55 4.96 -8.97
CA MET A 47 -10.88 3.58 -9.37
C MET A 47 -11.27 2.71 -8.16
N ALA A 48 -10.58 2.87 -7.02
CA ALA A 48 -10.85 2.07 -5.82
C ALA A 48 -12.28 2.29 -5.29
N ASP A 49 -12.71 3.54 -5.21
CA ASP A 49 -14.08 3.90 -4.80
C ASP A 49 -15.11 3.43 -5.83
N PHE A 50 -14.80 3.55 -7.14
CA PHE A 50 -15.68 3.06 -8.19
C PHE A 50 -15.92 1.55 -8.06
N ASN A 51 -14.86 0.76 -7.89
CA ASN A 51 -14.95 -0.68 -7.76
C ASN A 51 -15.80 -1.08 -6.55
N TYR A 52 -15.62 -0.44 -5.40
CA TYR A 52 -16.45 -0.72 -4.23
C TYR A 52 -17.92 -0.31 -4.40
N LEU A 53 -18.20 0.82 -5.06
CA LEU A 53 -19.55 1.36 -5.17
C LEU A 53 -20.39 0.73 -6.30
N HIS A 54 -19.76 0.26 -7.37
CA HIS A 54 -20.44 -0.18 -8.60
C HIS A 54 -20.18 -1.64 -8.97
N THR A 55 -19.39 -2.36 -8.17
CA THR A 55 -19.10 -3.79 -8.38
C THR A 55 -19.10 -4.53 -7.03
N ASN A 56 -18.71 -5.81 -7.04
CA ASN A 56 -18.51 -6.61 -5.82
C ASN A 56 -17.03 -6.64 -5.37
N CYS A 57 -16.14 -5.93 -6.07
CA CYS A 57 -14.70 -5.96 -5.84
C CYS A 57 -14.29 -4.98 -4.73
N PHE A 58 -13.46 -5.46 -3.79
CA PHE A 58 -12.86 -4.62 -2.76
C PHE A 58 -11.43 -4.28 -3.16
N GLU A 59 -11.25 -3.07 -3.71
CA GLU A 59 -9.95 -2.59 -4.16
C GLU A 59 -9.25 -1.74 -3.09
N ILE A 60 -7.91 -1.87 -3.00
CA ILE A 60 -7.06 -0.96 -2.24
C ILE A 60 -6.01 -0.35 -3.17
N THR A 61 -5.53 0.85 -2.84
CA THR A 61 -4.41 1.48 -3.54
C THR A 61 -3.10 1.18 -2.81
N LEU A 62 -2.07 0.72 -3.53
CA LEU A 62 -0.75 0.44 -3.01
C LEU A 62 0.27 1.46 -3.51
N GLU A 63 0.89 2.20 -2.58
CA GLU A 63 2.02 3.10 -2.85
C GLU A 63 3.34 2.34 -2.64
N LEU A 64 3.91 1.78 -3.71
CA LEU A 64 5.03 0.83 -3.65
C LEU A 64 6.41 1.49 -3.38
N GLY A 65 6.48 2.82 -3.46
CA GLY A 65 7.72 3.55 -3.32
C GLY A 65 7.53 5.04 -3.61
N CYS A 66 8.60 5.79 -3.41
CA CYS A 66 8.61 7.26 -3.42
C CYS A 66 9.16 7.79 -4.72
N GLU A 67 10.12 7.05 -5.26
CA GLU A 67 10.62 7.25 -6.59
C GLU A 67 9.62 6.64 -7.57
N LYS A 68 8.94 7.50 -8.32
CA LYS A 68 7.91 7.07 -9.29
C LYS A 68 8.50 6.25 -10.44
N PHE A 69 9.77 6.47 -10.74
CA PHE A 69 10.48 5.83 -11.84
C PHE A 69 11.89 5.44 -11.39
N PRO A 70 12.02 4.36 -10.60
CA PRO A 70 13.32 3.93 -10.09
C PRO A 70 14.22 3.41 -11.22
N LEU A 71 15.53 3.42 -10.97
CA LEU A 71 16.50 2.82 -11.88
C LEU A 71 16.27 1.32 -12.04
N ALA A 72 16.64 0.78 -13.20
CA ALA A 72 16.45 -0.64 -13.52
C ALA A 72 17.10 -1.58 -12.48
N ASP A 73 18.26 -1.20 -11.95
CA ASP A 73 19.01 -1.97 -10.95
C ASP A 73 18.28 -2.07 -9.59
N GLU A 74 17.33 -1.16 -9.31
CA GLU A 74 16.51 -1.25 -8.10
C GLU A 74 15.34 -2.23 -8.23
N LEU A 75 14.93 -2.58 -9.45
CA LEU A 75 13.69 -3.35 -9.68
C LEU A 75 13.71 -4.71 -9.01
N TYR A 76 14.85 -5.40 -9.03
CA TYR A 76 14.99 -6.70 -8.36
C TYR A 76 14.81 -6.57 -6.85
N LYS A 77 15.36 -5.51 -6.24
CA LYS A 77 15.17 -5.23 -4.81
C LYS A 77 13.70 -4.95 -4.51
N ARG A 78 13.03 -4.10 -5.30
CA ARG A 78 11.59 -3.82 -5.15
C ARG A 78 10.76 -5.10 -5.24
N TRP A 79 11.07 -5.99 -6.18
CA TRP A 79 10.41 -7.29 -6.27
C TRP A 79 10.57 -8.11 -4.98
N GLN A 80 11.79 -8.23 -4.45
CA GLN A 80 12.03 -8.96 -3.20
C GLN A 80 11.24 -8.39 -2.02
N GLU A 81 11.12 -7.06 -1.95
CA GLU A 81 10.35 -6.37 -0.89
C GLU A 81 8.83 -6.59 -1.02
N ASN A 82 8.31 -6.75 -2.24
CA ASN A 82 6.87 -6.81 -2.52
C ASN A 82 6.32 -8.23 -2.77
N LYS A 83 7.20 -9.22 -3.02
CA LYS A 83 6.80 -10.60 -3.33
C LYS A 83 5.93 -11.21 -2.24
N GLU A 84 6.43 -11.30 -1.01
CA GLU A 84 5.68 -11.89 0.12
C GLU A 84 4.41 -11.10 0.48
N PRO A 85 4.42 -9.74 0.51
CA PRO A 85 3.21 -8.94 0.67
C PRO A 85 2.12 -9.23 -0.37
N LEU A 86 2.49 -9.34 -1.65
CA LEU A 86 1.56 -9.63 -2.73
C LEU A 86 0.93 -11.02 -2.57
N LEU A 87 1.75 -12.03 -2.26
CA LEU A 87 1.25 -13.39 -2.02
C LEU A 87 0.25 -13.43 -0.86
N LYS A 88 0.61 -12.83 0.28
CA LYS A 88 -0.28 -12.78 1.45
C LYS A 88 -1.59 -12.03 1.18
N PHE A 89 -1.55 -10.99 0.35
CA PHE A 89 -2.74 -10.25 -0.03
C PHE A 89 -3.69 -11.10 -0.90
N MET A 90 -3.16 -11.96 -1.77
CA MET A 90 -3.96 -12.84 -2.63
C MET A 90 -4.50 -14.09 -1.93
N GLU A 91 -3.81 -14.59 -0.89
CA GLU A 91 -4.22 -15.76 -0.10
C GLU A 91 -5.36 -15.47 0.88
N MET A 92 -5.61 -14.19 1.13
CA MET A 92 -6.58 -13.70 2.11
C MET A 92 -8.03 -13.78 1.63
#